data_AF-A0A932MXT4-F1
#
_entry.id   AF-A0A932MXT4-F1
#
_cell.length_a   1.000
_cell.length_b   1.000
_cell.length_c   1.000
_cell.angle_alpha   90.00
_cell.angle_beta   90.00
_cell.angle_gamma   90.00
#
_symmetry.space_group_name_H-M   'P 1'
#
loop_
_entity.id
_entity.type
_entity.pdbx_description
1 polymer ?
#
loop_
_entity_poly.entity_id
_entity_poly.type
_entity_poly.pdbx_seq_one_letter_code
_entity_poly.pdbx_strand_id
1 'polypeptide(L)'
;MPSADLAVAMSVVGNILWDFCTKIGGVFVAIAAFDAFYQRKRYTKDNMMSKYDVKQEYKQSEGDPHHKAERKRFHQEILNSASPAAVKNADVVVRNPEHIAVALKYDKEKEGAAPKVVAKGERMWAEKILESARAYGIPVVRNVPLAQALNKLDVGEEVPEELYEAVAEVLNFVYGLSQEQERKKAAIKGKRAEPAQAPAPPVKLTRKGKNP
;
A
#
# COMPACT_ATOMS: atom_id res chain seq x y z
N MET A 1 68.13 70.42 -43.33
CA MET A 1 68.11 69.33 -42.33
C MET A 1 66.72 68.68 -42.33
N PRO A 2 66.40 67.81 -43.31
CA PRO A 2 65.05 67.26 -43.49
C PRO A 2 64.69 66.09 -42.54
N SER A 3 65.67 65.51 -41.83
CA SER A 3 65.45 64.38 -40.92
C SER A 3 64.83 64.79 -39.57
N ALA A 4 65.08 66.02 -39.10
CA ALA A 4 64.53 66.51 -37.85
C ALA A 4 63.02 66.81 -37.95
N ASP A 5 62.57 67.37 -39.08
CA ASP A 5 61.14 67.66 -39.32
C ASP A 5 60.31 66.38 -39.41
N LEU A 6 60.85 65.32 -40.02
CA LEU A 6 60.18 64.02 -40.09
C LEU A 6 60.02 63.38 -38.70
N ALA A 7 61.02 63.49 -37.83
CA ALA A 7 60.95 62.96 -36.47
C ALA A 7 59.92 63.70 -35.61
N VAL A 8 59.82 65.02 -35.78
CA VAL A 8 58.80 65.84 -35.11
C VAL A 8 57.40 65.50 -35.63
N ALA A 9 57.21 65.39 -36.95
CA ALA A 9 55.93 64.99 -37.53
C ALA A 9 55.47 63.61 -37.04
N MET A 10 56.38 62.63 -36.98
CA MET A 10 56.09 61.28 -36.47
C MET A 10 55.71 61.26 -35.00
N SER A 11 56.36 62.07 -34.16
CA SER A 11 56.02 62.14 -32.72
C SER A 11 54.68 62.81 -32.47
N VAL A 12 54.34 63.86 -33.23
CA VAL A 12 53.03 64.52 -33.15
C VAL A 12 51.91 63.58 -33.59
N VAL A 13 52.09 62.86 -34.70
CA VAL A 13 51.11 61.86 -35.16
C VAL A 13 50.95 60.73 -34.15
N GLY A 14 52.05 60.24 -33.56
CA GLY A 14 52.02 59.22 -32.51
C GLY A 14 51.23 59.65 -31.27
N ASN A 15 51.44 60.89 -30.81
CA ASN A 15 50.72 61.44 -29.66
C ASN A 15 49.21 61.58 -29.94
N ILE A 16 48.84 62.02 -31.14
CA ILE A 16 47.43 62.13 -31.55
C ILE A 16 46.80 60.73 -31.57
N LEU A 17 47.45 59.74 -32.18
CA LEU A 17 46.94 58.36 -32.22
C LEU A 17 46.76 57.77 -30.81
N TRP A 18 47.72 58.00 -29.92
CA TRP A 18 47.63 57.54 -28.53
C TRP A 18 46.44 58.16 -27.78
N ASP A 19 46.24 59.48 -27.93
CA ASP A 19 45.11 60.19 -27.31
C ASP A 19 43.75 59.68 -27.85
N PHE A 20 43.66 59.43 -29.16
CA PHE A 20 42.46 58.85 -29.76
C PHE A 20 42.21 57.41 -29.26
N CYS A 21 43.22 56.55 -29.25
CA CYS A 21 43.09 55.17 -28.81
C CYS A 21 42.65 55.07 -27.34
N THR A 22 43.23 55.88 -26.46
CA THR A 22 42.91 55.88 -25.03
C THR A 22 41.51 56.42 -24.76
N LYS A 23 41.08 57.50 -25.44
CA LYS A 23 39.72 58.05 -25.31
C LYS A 23 38.65 57.08 -25.83
N ILE A 24 38.84 56.55 -27.04
CA ILE A 24 37.88 55.61 -27.65
C ILE A 24 37.84 54.31 -26.84
N GLY A 25 39.01 53.77 -26.48
CA GLY A 25 39.11 52.58 -25.62
C GLY A 25 38.44 52.78 -24.26
N GLY A 26 38.64 53.93 -23.62
CA GLY A 26 37.97 54.28 -22.36
C GLY A 26 36.45 54.31 -22.47
N VAL A 27 35.91 54.87 -23.57
CA VAL A 27 34.46 54.87 -23.82
C VAL A 27 33.93 53.44 -24.00
N PHE A 28 34.62 52.58 -24.75
CA PHE A 28 34.22 51.18 -24.91
C PHE A 28 34.26 50.40 -23.60
N VAL A 29 35.29 50.61 -22.76
CA VAL A 29 35.38 50.00 -21.43
C VAL A 29 34.22 50.45 -20.54
N ALA A 30 33.86 51.74 -20.57
CA ALA A 30 32.74 52.26 -19.81
C ALA A 30 31.40 51.66 -20.26
N ILE A 31 31.17 51.53 -21.56
CA ILE A 31 29.96 50.90 -22.11
C ILE A 31 29.90 49.42 -21.72
N ALA A 32 31.00 48.68 -21.85
CA ALA A 32 31.07 47.27 -21.47
C ALA A 32 30.82 47.05 -19.98
N ALA A 33 31.38 47.91 -19.11
CA ALA A 33 31.14 47.87 -17.68
C ALA A 33 29.68 48.15 -17.33
N PHE A 34 29.06 49.13 -18.00
CA PHE A 34 27.65 49.45 -17.81
C PHE A 34 26.73 48.31 -18.23
N ASP A 35 26.99 47.70 -19.39
CA ASP A 35 26.22 46.56 -19.90
C ASP A 35 26.34 45.34 -18.97
N ALA A 36 27.56 44.99 -18.54
CA ALA A 36 27.80 43.91 -17.59
C ALA A 36 27.07 44.13 -16.24
N PHE A 37 27.07 45.36 -15.74
CA PHE A 37 26.35 45.71 -14.51
C PHE A 37 24.83 45.55 -14.68
N TYR A 38 24.29 46.02 -15.81
CA TYR A 38 22.87 45.90 -16.11
C TYR A 38 22.42 44.45 -16.25
N GLN A 39 23.18 43.63 -16.99
CA GLN A 39 22.94 42.19 -17.14
C GLN A 39 22.95 41.47 -15.78
N ARG A 40 23.93 41.75 -14.91
CA ARG A 40 24.02 41.10 -13.59
C ARG A 40 22.84 41.46 -12.69
N LYS A 41 22.39 42.72 -12.72
CA LYS A 41 21.21 43.16 -11.97
C LYS A 41 19.92 42.52 -12.49
N ARG A 42 19.79 42.35 -13.81
CA ARG A 42 18.63 41.71 -14.43
C ARG A 42 18.60 40.20 -14.15
N TYR A 43 19.73 39.51 -14.29
CA TYR A 43 19.85 38.07 -14.00
C TYR A 43 19.45 37.71 -12.56
N THR A 44 19.78 38.58 -11.61
CA THR A 44 19.40 38.39 -10.20
C THR A 44 17.90 38.56 -9.99
N LYS A 45 17.23 39.42 -10.79
CA LYS A 45 15.77 39.61 -10.71
C LYS A 45 15.00 38.50 -11.43
N ASP A 46 15.50 38.05 -12.57
CA ASP A 46 14.83 37.04 -13.38
C ASP A 46 14.90 35.63 -12.74
N ASN A 47 15.93 35.35 -11.92
CA ASN A 47 16.05 34.11 -11.16
C ASN A 47 15.38 34.13 -9.78
N MET A 48 14.70 35.21 -9.41
CA MET A 48 13.88 35.22 -8.20
C MET A 48 12.51 34.62 -8.51
N MET A 49 12.20 33.47 -7.90
CA MET A 49 10.84 32.94 -7.91
C MET A 49 9.87 33.97 -7.34
N SER A 50 8.71 34.13 -7.97
CA SER A 50 7.69 35.02 -7.45
C SER A 50 7.15 34.48 -6.12
N LYS A 51 6.69 35.36 -5.23
CA LYS A 51 6.02 34.93 -4.00
C LYS A 51 4.79 34.04 -4.26
N TYR A 52 4.23 34.11 -5.47
CA TYR A 52 3.14 33.26 -5.92
C TYR A 52 3.64 31.85 -6.25
N ASP A 53 4.79 31.72 -6.91
CA ASP A 53 5.40 30.44 -7.29
C ASP A 53 5.87 29.66 -6.05
N VAL A 54 6.51 30.32 -5.09
CA VAL A 54 6.92 29.68 -3.81
C VAL A 54 5.70 29.17 -3.04
N LYS A 55 4.58 29.90 -3.07
CA LYS A 55 3.34 29.50 -2.39
C LYS A 55 2.63 28.36 -3.12
N GLN A 56 2.75 28.29 -4.45
CA GLN A 56 2.26 27.17 -5.27
C GLN A 56 3.12 25.92 -5.08
N GLU A 57 4.45 26.05 -5.05
CA GLU A 57 5.36 24.95 -4.71
C GLU A 57 5.11 24.42 -3.30
N TYR A 58 4.86 25.29 -2.32
CA TYR A 58 4.54 24.86 -0.95
C TYR A 58 3.23 24.05 -0.90
N LYS A 59 2.21 24.47 -1.67
CA LYS A 59 0.94 23.73 -1.79
C LYS A 59 1.08 22.41 -2.55
N GLN A 60 1.94 22.34 -3.55
CA GLN A 60 2.23 21.10 -4.30
C GLN A 60 3.11 20.13 -3.51
N SER A 61 4.02 20.64 -2.67
CA SER A 61 4.95 19.85 -1.85
C SER A 61 4.27 19.12 -0.68
N GLU A 62 3.17 19.65 -0.15
CA GLU A 62 2.38 18.95 0.87
C GLU A 62 1.60 17.75 0.30
N GLY A 63 1.48 17.66 -1.03
CA GLY A 63 0.70 16.63 -1.72
C GLY A 63 -0.79 16.76 -1.44
N ASP A 64 -1.64 16.43 -2.43
CA ASP A 64 -3.09 16.47 -2.23
C ASP A 64 -3.47 15.61 -0.99
N PRO A 65 -4.14 16.19 0.02
CA PRO A 65 -4.62 15.45 1.20
C PRO A 65 -5.41 14.19 0.82
N HIS A 66 -6.11 14.22 -0.32
CA HIS A 66 -6.82 13.06 -0.83
C HIS A 66 -5.87 11.91 -1.20
N HIS A 67 -4.77 12.18 -1.89
CA HIS A 67 -3.82 11.14 -2.27
C HIS A 67 -3.01 10.61 -1.08
N LYS A 68 -2.75 11.43 -0.06
CA LYS A 68 -2.11 10.96 1.19
C LYS A 68 -3.06 10.05 1.98
N ALA A 69 -4.33 10.41 2.08
CA ALA A 69 -5.35 9.58 2.73
C ALA A 69 -5.61 8.29 1.95
N GLU A 70 -5.68 8.35 0.62
CA GLU A 70 -5.86 7.21 -0.27
C GLU A 70 -4.68 6.25 -0.21
N ARG A 71 -3.45 6.75 -0.29
CA ARG A 71 -2.24 5.93 -0.09
C ARG A 71 -2.22 5.27 1.28
N LYS A 72 -2.58 5.99 2.33
CA LYS A 72 -2.64 5.44 3.69
C LYS A 72 -3.73 4.38 3.84
N ARG A 73 -4.91 4.60 3.24
CA ARG A 73 -6.01 3.62 3.18
C ARG A 73 -5.58 2.37 2.41
N PHE A 74 -4.93 2.53 1.27
CA PHE A 74 -4.41 1.41 0.48
C PHE A 74 -3.33 0.62 1.22
N HIS A 75 -2.42 1.31 1.92
CA HIS A 75 -1.42 0.65 2.78
C HIS A 75 -2.06 -0.09 3.96
N GLN A 76 -3.05 0.52 4.61
CA GLN A 76 -3.81 -0.14 5.67
C GLN A 76 -4.64 -1.30 5.13
N GLU A 77 -5.19 -1.18 3.92
CA GLU A 77 -5.91 -2.27 3.27
C GLU A 77 -4.96 -3.40 2.92
N ILE A 78 -3.72 -3.16 2.48
CA ILE A 78 -2.72 -4.22 2.29
C ILE A 78 -2.31 -4.89 3.61
N LEU A 79 -2.23 -4.13 4.70
CA LEU A 79 -1.87 -4.66 6.02
C LEU A 79 -3.04 -5.41 6.68
N ASN A 80 -4.28 -4.98 6.44
CA ASN A 80 -5.51 -5.55 7.02
C ASN A 80 -6.20 -6.58 6.11
N SER A 81 -5.91 -6.58 4.80
CA SER A 81 -6.37 -7.59 3.85
C SER A 81 -5.40 -8.76 3.87
N ALA A 82 -5.98 -9.92 4.09
CA ALA A 82 -5.28 -11.18 4.17
C ALA A 82 -4.27 -11.41 3.06
N SER A 83 -3.16 -12.05 3.41
CA SER A 83 -2.43 -12.84 2.45
C SER A 83 -3.32 -14.02 2.02
N PRO A 84 -3.69 -14.14 0.73
CA PRO A 84 -4.42 -15.30 0.23
C PRO A 84 -3.67 -16.62 0.52
N ALA A 85 -2.35 -16.56 0.71
CA ALA A 85 -1.54 -17.70 1.11
C ALA A 85 -1.88 -18.23 2.52
N ALA A 86 -2.38 -17.38 3.42
CA ALA A 86 -2.77 -17.78 4.78
C ALA A 86 -4.02 -18.69 4.76
N VAL A 87 -4.84 -18.62 3.71
CA VAL A 87 -6.05 -19.45 3.52
C VAL A 87 -5.71 -20.94 3.48
N LYS A 88 -4.48 -21.32 3.09
CA LYS A 88 -4.01 -22.72 3.13
C LYS A 88 -4.18 -23.37 4.51
N ASN A 89 -4.09 -22.59 5.57
CA ASN A 89 -4.16 -23.07 6.95
C ASN A 89 -5.55 -22.92 7.58
N ALA A 90 -6.55 -22.49 6.81
CA ALA A 90 -7.92 -22.32 7.30
C ALA A 90 -8.71 -23.63 7.21
N ASP A 91 -9.65 -23.82 8.13
CA ASP A 91 -10.54 -24.98 8.16
C ASP A 91 -11.85 -24.71 7.39
N VAL A 92 -12.29 -23.45 7.36
CA VAL A 92 -13.51 -23.03 6.67
C VAL A 92 -13.43 -21.58 6.22
N VAL A 93 -14.07 -21.26 5.10
CA VAL A 93 -14.30 -19.88 4.65
C VAL A 93 -15.79 -19.54 4.71
N VAL A 94 -16.14 -18.50 5.45
CA VAL A 94 -17.50 -17.94 5.49
C VAL A 94 -17.58 -16.78 4.50
N ARG A 95 -18.59 -16.78 3.62
CA ARG A 95 -18.77 -15.73 2.61
C ARG A 95 -20.11 -15.01 2.71
N ASN A 96 -20.06 -13.69 2.47
CA ASN A 96 -21.16 -12.88 2.00
C ASN A 96 -20.96 -12.67 0.47
N PRO A 97 -21.84 -13.20 -0.40
CA PRO A 97 -21.65 -13.16 -1.84
C PRO A 97 -21.19 -11.80 -2.37
N GLU A 98 -20.19 -11.81 -3.25
CA GLU A 98 -19.61 -10.64 -3.96
C GLU A 98 -19.05 -9.51 -3.07
N HIS A 99 -19.13 -9.64 -1.75
CA HIS A 99 -18.80 -8.55 -0.84
C HIS A 99 -17.72 -8.92 0.16
N ILE A 100 -17.79 -10.07 0.84
CA ILE A 100 -16.91 -10.41 1.98
C ILE A 100 -16.56 -11.89 1.98
N ALA A 101 -15.29 -12.22 2.24
CA ALA A 101 -14.87 -13.57 2.60
C ALA A 101 -13.98 -13.54 3.85
N VAL A 102 -14.27 -14.42 4.81
CA VAL A 102 -13.49 -14.58 6.04
C VAL A 102 -13.12 -16.04 6.23
N ALA A 103 -11.83 -16.34 6.33
CA ALA A 103 -11.30 -17.66 6.60
C ALA A 103 -11.00 -17.82 8.09
N LEU A 104 -11.51 -18.91 8.66
CA LEU A 104 -11.35 -19.25 10.06
C LEU A 104 -10.46 -20.49 10.21
N LYS A 105 -9.67 -20.50 11.29
CA LYS A 105 -8.94 -21.67 11.74
C LYS A 105 -9.34 -22.00 13.16
N TYR A 106 -9.53 -23.29 13.43
CA TYR A 106 -9.87 -23.82 14.74
C TYR A 106 -8.90 -24.93 15.11
N ASP A 107 -8.17 -24.72 16.21
CA ASP A 107 -7.24 -25.71 16.74
C ASP A 107 -7.98 -26.65 17.71
N LYS A 108 -8.36 -27.83 17.20
CA LYS A 108 -9.10 -28.84 17.98
C LYS A 108 -8.27 -29.47 19.11
N GLU A 109 -6.95 -29.42 19.00
CA GLU A 109 -6.05 -30.07 19.96
C GLU A 109 -5.88 -29.23 21.24
N LYS A 110 -6.20 -27.94 21.16
CA LYS A 110 -6.15 -27.02 22.30
C LYS A 110 -7.50 -26.90 22.97
N GLU A 111 -7.59 -27.45 24.18
CA GLU A 111 -8.78 -27.35 25.00
C GLU A 111 -9.10 -25.87 25.32
N GLY A 112 -10.34 -25.46 25.01
CA GLY A 112 -10.81 -24.08 25.22
C GLY A 112 -10.29 -23.05 24.21
N ALA A 113 -9.64 -23.46 23.11
CA ALA A 113 -9.23 -22.51 22.06
C ALA A 113 -10.45 -21.94 21.34
N ALA A 114 -10.45 -20.62 21.12
CA ALA A 114 -11.42 -19.97 20.24
C ALA A 114 -10.98 -20.08 18.78
N PRO A 115 -11.91 -20.23 17.81
CA PRO A 115 -11.60 -20.07 16.40
C PRO A 115 -10.95 -18.71 16.14
N LYS A 116 -9.99 -18.64 15.22
CA LYS A 116 -9.27 -17.41 14.88
C LYS A 116 -9.49 -17.04 13.43
N VAL A 117 -9.54 -15.75 13.15
CA VAL A 117 -9.54 -15.22 11.79
C VAL A 117 -8.15 -15.35 11.21
N VAL A 118 -7.98 -16.11 10.12
CA VAL A 118 -6.67 -16.28 9.45
C VAL A 118 -6.56 -15.41 8.21
N ALA A 119 -7.70 -15.11 7.59
CA ALA A 119 -7.78 -14.22 6.45
C ALA A 119 -9.15 -13.55 6.42
N LYS A 120 -9.21 -12.26 6.10
CA LYS A 120 -10.43 -11.57 5.68
C LYS A 120 -10.16 -10.67 4.49
N GLY A 121 -11.20 -10.41 3.70
CA GLY A 121 -11.11 -9.50 2.57
C GLY A 121 -12.48 -9.12 2.03
N GLU A 122 -12.55 -7.94 1.43
CA GLU A 122 -13.73 -7.43 0.74
C GLU A 122 -13.51 -7.35 -0.78
N ARG A 123 -14.60 -7.41 -1.56
CA ARG A 123 -14.60 -7.27 -3.03
C ARG A 123 -13.50 -8.11 -3.69
N MET A 124 -12.53 -7.47 -4.35
CA MET A 124 -11.39 -8.11 -5.03
C MET A 124 -10.60 -9.07 -4.12
N TRP A 125 -10.43 -8.73 -2.84
CA TRP A 125 -9.73 -9.59 -1.89
C TRP A 125 -10.58 -10.79 -1.46
N ALA A 126 -11.90 -10.61 -1.37
CA ALA A 126 -12.82 -11.72 -1.11
C ALA A 126 -12.75 -12.75 -2.25
N GLU A 127 -12.69 -12.31 -3.50
CA GLU A 127 -12.54 -13.18 -4.66
C GLU A 127 -11.22 -13.98 -4.62
N LYS A 128 -10.10 -13.32 -4.30
CA LYS A 128 -8.79 -13.99 -4.14
C LYS A 128 -8.78 -15.01 -3.01
N ILE A 129 -9.47 -14.73 -1.90
CA ILE A 129 -9.63 -15.69 -0.79
C ILE A 129 -10.45 -16.90 -1.26
N LEU A 130 -11.53 -16.68 -1.99
CA LEU A 130 -12.37 -17.75 -2.55
C LEU A 130 -11.64 -18.58 -3.62
N GLU A 131 -10.80 -17.95 -4.43
CA GLU A 131 -9.90 -18.64 -5.36
C GLU A 131 -8.90 -19.52 -4.62
N SER A 132 -8.25 -18.97 -3.59
CA SER A 132 -7.30 -19.72 -2.75
C SER A 132 -7.98 -20.88 -2.02
N ALA A 133 -9.20 -20.67 -1.49
CA ALA A 133 -10.00 -21.71 -0.86
C ALA A 133 -10.30 -22.86 -1.82
N ARG A 134 -10.69 -22.54 -3.07
CA ARG A 134 -10.90 -23.55 -4.12
C ARG A 134 -9.62 -24.29 -4.47
N ALA A 135 -8.49 -23.59 -4.58
CA ALA A 135 -7.20 -24.19 -4.90
C ALA A 135 -6.71 -25.18 -3.82
N TYR A 136 -6.93 -24.85 -2.54
CA TYR A 136 -6.52 -25.70 -1.41
C TYR A 136 -7.61 -26.67 -0.94
N GLY A 137 -8.80 -26.66 -1.56
CA GLY A 137 -9.92 -27.52 -1.18
C GLY A 137 -10.57 -27.15 0.17
N ILE A 138 -10.43 -25.90 0.61
CA ILE A 138 -11.06 -25.41 1.84
C ILE A 138 -12.55 -25.18 1.59
N PRO A 139 -13.44 -25.74 2.42
CA PRO A 139 -14.88 -25.62 2.25
C PRO A 139 -15.35 -24.17 2.45
N VAL A 140 -16.26 -23.75 1.59
CA VAL A 140 -16.84 -22.40 1.59
C VAL A 140 -18.30 -22.47 1.99
N VAL A 141 -18.67 -21.80 3.08
CA VAL A 141 -20.04 -21.74 3.58
C VAL A 141 -20.60 -20.33 3.37
N ARG A 142 -21.80 -20.24 2.80
CA ARG A 142 -22.50 -18.97 2.62
C ARG A 142 -23.30 -18.68 3.89
N ASN A 143 -22.92 -17.64 4.62
CA ASN A 143 -23.69 -17.12 5.75
C ASN A 143 -23.45 -15.60 5.83
N VAL A 144 -24.44 -14.83 5.39
CA VAL A 144 -24.32 -13.36 5.24
C VAL A 144 -24.19 -12.66 6.60
N PRO A 145 -25.07 -12.92 7.60
CA PRO A 145 -24.95 -12.32 8.92
C PRO A 145 -23.62 -12.63 9.60
N LEU A 146 -23.18 -13.89 9.54
CA LEU A 146 -21.93 -14.32 10.17
C LEU A 146 -20.71 -13.69 9.47
N ALA A 147 -20.68 -13.65 8.14
CA ALA A 147 -19.59 -13.01 7.40
C ALA A 147 -19.47 -11.52 7.74
N GLN A 148 -20.60 -10.79 7.86
CA GLN A 148 -20.59 -9.39 8.27
C GLN A 148 -20.10 -9.20 9.70
N ALA A 149 -20.48 -10.08 10.62
CA ALA A 149 -20.04 -10.04 12.01
C ALA A 149 -18.53 -10.33 12.13
N LEU A 150 -18.05 -11.37 11.44
CA LEU A 150 -16.64 -11.76 11.43
C LEU A 150 -15.73 -10.74 10.74
N ASN A 151 -16.24 -9.99 9.75
CA ASN A 151 -15.44 -8.96 9.06
C ASN A 151 -14.96 -7.84 9.99
N LYS A 152 -15.68 -7.62 11.11
CA LYS A 152 -15.31 -6.63 12.12
C LYS A 152 -14.06 -7.01 12.91
N LEU A 153 -13.71 -8.28 12.96
CA LEU A 153 -12.54 -8.81 13.68
C LEU A 153 -11.30 -8.74 12.80
N ASP A 154 -10.13 -8.46 13.37
CA ASP A 154 -8.88 -8.40 12.64
C ASP A 154 -8.24 -9.78 12.39
N VAL A 155 -7.33 -9.83 11.42
CA VAL A 155 -6.60 -11.06 11.13
C VAL A 155 -5.73 -11.42 12.33
N GLY A 156 -5.84 -12.66 12.79
CA GLY A 156 -5.19 -13.18 14.00
C GLY A 156 -6.05 -13.10 15.26
N GLU A 157 -7.15 -12.34 15.22
CA GLU A 157 -8.06 -12.17 16.35
C GLU A 157 -8.91 -13.43 16.59
N GLU A 158 -9.18 -13.69 17.86
CA GLU A 158 -10.10 -14.74 18.30
C GLU A 158 -11.54 -14.30 18.09
N VAL A 159 -12.40 -15.24 17.68
CA VAL A 159 -13.84 -14.98 17.57
C VAL A 159 -14.39 -14.65 18.97
N PRO A 160 -15.26 -13.64 19.13
CA PRO A 160 -15.87 -13.32 20.40
C PRO A 160 -16.97 -14.33 20.77
N GLU A 161 -17.27 -14.43 22.06
CA GLU A 161 -18.22 -15.42 22.58
C GLU A 161 -19.62 -15.29 21.96
N GLU A 162 -20.04 -14.08 21.57
CA GLU A 162 -21.36 -13.89 20.96
C GLU A 162 -21.53 -14.59 19.61
N LEU A 163 -20.42 -14.85 18.91
CA LEU A 163 -20.42 -15.49 17.59
C LEU A 163 -20.11 -16.99 17.65
N TYR A 164 -19.83 -17.54 18.84
CA TYR A 164 -19.45 -18.93 19.02
C TYR A 164 -20.49 -19.89 18.47
N GLU A 165 -21.75 -19.71 18.80
CA GLU A 165 -22.82 -20.62 18.36
C GLU A 165 -22.89 -20.72 16.83
N ALA A 166 -22.88 -19.57 16.15
CA ALA A 166 -22.91 -19.51 14.69
C ALA A 166 -21.65 -20.10 14.04
N VAL A 167 -20.46 -19.90 14.64
CA VAL A 167 -19.22 -20.51 14.14
C VAL A 167 -19.19 -22.02 14.38
N ALA A 168 -19.69 -22.50 15.52
CA ALA A 168 -19.81 -23.94 15.78
C ALA A 168 -20.74 -24.62 14.80
N GLU A 169 -21.88 -24.01 14.46
CA GLU A 169 -22.80 -24.53 13.45
C GLU A 169 -22.09 -24.73 12.11
N VAL A 170 -21.34 -23.71 11.66
CA VAL A 170 -20.57 -23.76 10.41
C VAL A 170 -19.48 -24.83 10.46
N LEU A 171 -18.72 -24.92 11.55
CA LEU A 171 -17.68 -25.93 11.72
C LEU A 171 -18.28 -27.35 11.75
N ASN A 172 -19.38 -27.56 12.46
CA ASN A 172 -20.09 -28.83 12.52
C ASN A 172 -20.60 -29.25 11.13
N PHE A 173 -21.13 -28.31 10.35
CA PHE A 173 -21.55 -28.56 8.97
C PHE A 173 -20.36 -29.04 8.11
N VAL A 174 -19.22 -28.36 8.20
CA VAL A 174 -18.01 -28.72 7.46
C VAL A 174 -17.46 -30.10 7.86
N TYR A 175 -17.35 -30.39 9.15
CA TYR A 175 -16.86 -31.68 9.63
C TYR A 175 -17.86 -32.82 9.39
N GLY A 176 -19.17 -32.53 9.34
CA GLY A 176 -20.18 -33.50 8.93
C GLY A 176 -20.03 -33.88 7.46
N LEU A 177 -19.78 -32.90 6.59
CA LEU A 177 -19.54 -33.13 5.16
C LEU A 177 -18.28 -33.96 4.90
N SER A 178 -17.19 -33.72 5.64
CA SER A 178 -15.97 -34.53 5.47
C SER A 178 -16.20 -35.99 5.84
N GLN A 179 -16.91 -36.28 6.93
CA GLN A 179 -17.23 -37.65 7.34
C GLN A 179 -18.15 -38.35 6.33
N GLU A 180 -19.13 -37.68 5.76
CA GLU A 180 -20.00 -38.28 4.75
C GLU A 180 -19.26 -38.57 3.45
N GLN A 181 -18.34 -37.70 3.04
CA GLN A 181 -17.47 -37.94 1.88
C GLN A 181 -16.54 -39.14 2.11
N GLU A 182 -15.97 -39.29 3.31
CA GLU A 182 -15.16 -40.46 3.68
C GLU A 182 -15.99 -41.73 3.70
N ARG A 183 -17.20 -41.71 4.26
CA ARG A 183 -18.13 -42.85 4.23
C ARG A 183 -18.51 -43.25 2.82
N LYS A 184 -18.80 -42.31 1.92
CA LYS A 184 -19.10 -42.60 0.51
C LYS A 184 -17.89 -43.18 -0.21
N LYS A 185 -16.68 -42.65 0.01
CA LYS A 185 -15.43 -43.20 -0.53
C LYS A 185 -15.13 -44.60 0.01
N ALA A 186 -15.37 -44.84 1.30
CA ALA A 186 -15.20 -46.16 1.94
C ALA A 186 -16.23 -47.18 1.42
N ALA A 187 -17.50 -46.77 1.26
CA ALA A 187 -18.55 -47.59 0.68
C ALA A 187 -18.26 -47.97 -0.78
N ILE A 188 -17.60 -47.09 -1.54
CA ILE A 188 -17.13 -47.37 -2.91
C ILE A 188 -15.89 -48.28 -2.90
N LYS A 189 -15.03 -48.20 -1.87
CA LYS A 189 -13.73 -48.89 -1.81
C LYS A 189 -13.77 -50.32 -1.24
N GLY A 190 -14.78 -50.75 -0.48
CA GLY A 190 -14.81 -52.15 -0.03
C GLY A 190 -15.93 -52.56 0.91
N LYS A 191 -16.57 -53.68 0.58
CA LYS A 191 -17.32 -54.53 1.52
C LYS A 191 -16.44 -54.91 2.71
N ARG A 192 -17.00 -54.84 3.93
CA ARG A 192 -16.47 -55.29 5.24
C ARG A 192 -15.20 -54.59 5.76
N ALA A 193 -15.40 -53.62 6.65
CA ALA A 193 -14.66 -53.53 7.90
C ALA A 193 -15.52 -52.79 8.95
N GLU A 194 -15.50 -53.32 10.16
CA GLU A 194 -16.20 -52.97 11.39
C GLU A 194 -15.89 -51.53 11.87
N PRO A 195 -16.76 -50.85 12.65
CA PRO A 195 -16.65 -49.42 12.90
C PRO A 195 -15.49 -49.11 13.85
N ALA A 196 -14.35 -48.74 13.29
CA ALA A 196 -13.27 -48.11 14.04
C ALA A 196 -13.69 -46.66 14.37
N GLN A 197 -14.19 -46.49 15.61
CA GLN A 197 -14.11 -45.30 16.44
C GLN A 197 -14.72 -44.02 15.86
N ALA A 198 -15.93 -43.68 16.32
CA ALA A 198 -16.57 -42.40 16.06
C ALA A 198 -15.65 -41.23 16.46
N PRO A 199 -15.24 -40.36 15.53
CA PRO A 199 -14.44 -39.19 15.87
C PRO A 199 -15.35 -38.08 16.40
N ALA A 200 -15.05 -37.69 17.65
CA ALA A 200 -15.44 -36.51 18.45
C ALA A 200 -16.88 -35.94 18.35
N PRO A 201 -17.56 -35.72 19.49
CA PRO A 201 -18.88 -35.09 19.56
C PRO A 201 -18.89 -33.64 19.00
N PRO A 202 -20.06 -33.07 18.69
CA PRO A 202 -20.19 -31.71 18.17
C PRO A 202 -19.38 -30.70 19.00
N VAL A 203 -18.71 -29.77 18.33
CA VAL A 203 -17.88 -28.73 18.97
C VAL A 203 -18.79 -27.93 19.90
N LYS A 204 -18.73 -28.22 21.20
CA LYS A 204 -19.42 -27.44 22.24
C LYS A 204 -18.50 -26.30 22.62
N LEU A 205 -18.74 -25.11 22.07
CA LEU A 205 -18.13 -23.89 22.58
C LEU A 205 -18.78 -23.62 23.95
N THR A 206 -18.11 -24.00 25.02
CA THR A 206 -18.56 -23.74 26.38
C THR A 206 -18.31 -22.27 26.70
N ARG A 207 -19.39 -21.55 27.04
CA ARG A 207 -19.35 -20.17 27.53
C ARG A 207 -18.55 -20.16 28.84
N LYS A 208 -17.38 -19.52 28.87
CA LYS A 208 -16.53 -19.53 30.06
C LYS A 208 -17.03 -18.47 31.03
N GLY A 209 -17.93 -18.87 31.93
CA GLY A 209 -18.33 -18.02 33.05
C GLY A 209 -17.15 -17.78 34.00
N LYS A 210 -16.94 -16.52 34.39
CA LYS A 210 -16.40 -16.17 35.70
C LYS A 210 -17.01 -14.87 36.22
N ASN A 211 -17.96 -15.02 37.13
CA ASN A 211 -18.43 -14.03 38.10
C ASN A 211 -17.51 -14.05 39.35
N PRO A 212 -17.69 -13.18 40.38
CA PRO A 212 -18.76 -12.21 40.60
C PRO A 212 -18.38 -10.74 40.37
#